data_AF-A0A6N2XV94-F1
#
_entry.id   AF-A0A6N2XV94-F1
#
_cell.length_a   1.000
_cell.length_b   1.000
_cell.length_c   1.000
_cell.angle_alpha   90.00
_cell.angle_beta   90.00
_cell.angle_gamma   90.00
#
_symmetry.space_group_name_H-M   'P 1'
#
loop_
_entity.id
_entity.type
_entity.pdbx_description
1 polymer ?
#
loop_
_entity_poly.entity_id
_entity_poly.type
_entity_poly.pdbx_seq_one_letter_code
_entity_poly.pdbx_strand_id
1 'polypeptide(L)'
;MGFDKQALRQTAEKAQEHGVFNMDIHSETALALLDELETKEEQRANWFQMAQKLGEDLDAAEKRVAELEARTVKLPEPISVLHRRDFNDAHRAIYAYPEAEVDAALAAAGIGKGE
;
A
#
# COMPACT_ATOMS: atom_id res chain seq x y z
N MET A 1 30.24 7.75 6.36
CA MET A 1 30.90 8.44 7.49
C MET A 1 29.95 9.52 7.96
N GLY A 2 29.31 9.34 9.11
CA GLY A 2 28.44 10.37 9.70
C GLY A 2 29.27 11.28 10.60
N PHE A 3 29.00 12.58 10.58
CA PHE A 3 29.66 13.54 11.44
C PHE A 3 29.39 13.22 12.92
N ASP A 4 30.44 13.24 13.75
CA ASP A 4 30.33 13.01 15.18
C ASP A 4 29.78 14.26 15.88
N LYS A 5 28.46 14.27 16.06
CA LYS A 5 27.70 15.35 16.71
C LYS A 5 28.15 15.60 18.15
N GLN A 6 28.69 14.59 18.81
CA GLN A 6 29.12 14.68 20.20
C GLN A 6 30.47 15.40 20.29
N ALA A 7 31.38 15.11 19.35
CA ALA A 7 32.64 15.84 19.20
C ALA A 7 32.44 17.33 18.85
N LEU A 8 31.49 17.64 17.96
CA LEU A 8 31.14 19.03 17.61
C LEU A 8 30.56 19.81 18.80
N ARG A 9 29.68 19.18 19.57
CA ARG A 9 29.09 19.79 20.76
C ARG A 9 30.14 20.07 21.84
N GLN A 10 31.05 19.13 22.08
CA GLN A 10 32.16 19.32 23.03
C GLN A 10 33.13 20.42 22.58
N THR A 11 33.34 20.56 21.28
CA THR A 11 34.20 21.61 20.70
C THR A 11 33.55 22.99 20.81
N ALA A 12 32.23 23.09 20.57
CA ALA A 12 31.47 24.32 20.75
C ALA A 12 31.37 24.75 22.22
N GLU A 13 31.12 23.83 23.14
CA GLU A 13 31.05 24.11 24.59
C GLU A 13 32.42 24.60 25.12
N LYS A 14 33.53 23.97 24.73
CA LYS A 14 34.88 24.44 25.07
C LYS A 14 35.21 25.81 24.48
N ALA A 15 34.81 26.07 23.23
CA ALA A 15 35.05 27.35 22.58
C ALA A 15 34.25 28.50 23.23
N GLN A 16 33.04 28.20 23.73
CA GLN A 16 32.21 29.14 24.49
C GLN A 16 32.80 29.44 25.89
N GLU A 17 33.29 28.42 26.60
CA GLU A 17 33.91 28.59 27.93
C GLU A 17 35.20 29.43 27.90
N HIS A 18 35.99 29.30 26.82
CA HIS A 18 37.26 30.01 26.70
C HIS A 18 37.16 31.38 26.01
N GLY A 19 35.97 31.79 25.55
CA GLY A 19 35.80 33.02 24.75
C GLY A 19 36.49 32.97 23.39
N VAL A 20 36.78 31.76 22.88
CA VAL A 20 37.57 31.46 21.66
C VAL A 20 36.62 31.20 20.48
N PHE A 21 35.45 31.83 20.46
CA PHE A 21 34.70 31.93 19.21
C PHE A 21 35.44 32.94 18.31
N ASN A 22 36.51 32.50 17.64
CA ASN A 22 37.21 33.30 16.63
C ASN A 22 36.34 33.37 15.37
N MET A 23 36.11 34.58 14.86
CA MET A 23 35.13 34.89 13.81
C MET A 23 35.22 33.99 12.56
N ASP A 24 36.40 33.43 12.28
CA ASP A 24 36.72 32.64 11.08
C ASP A 24 36.35 31.15 11.18
N ILE A 25 36.24 30.55 12.37
CA ILE A 25 35.81 29.13 12.52
C ILE A 25 34.28 28.98 12.42
N HIS A 26 33.54 30.10 12.41
CA HIS A 26 32.08 30.10 12.55
C HIS A 26 31.28 30.19 11.25
N SER A 27 31.83 30.72 10.16
CA SER A 27 31.03 30.92 8.94
C SER A 27 30.94 29.64 8.09
N GLU A 28 32.06 29.02 7.73
CA GLU A 28 32.08 27.83 6.87
C GLU A 28 31.41 26.62 7.52
N THR A 29 31.67 26.39 8.81
CA THR A 29 31.03 25.31 9.56
C THR A 29 29.53 25.54 9.72
N ALA A 30 29.08 26.79 9.94
CA ALA A 30 27.66 27.10 10.03
C ALA A 30 26.96 26.95 8.67
N LEU A 31 27.61 27.35 7.57
CA LEU A 31 27.10 27.17 6.21
C LEU A 31 26.96 25.68 5.87
N ALA A 32 27.97 24.86 6.15
CA ALA A 32 27.89 23.42 5.91
C ALA A 32 26.77 22.73 6.71
N LEU A 33 26.52 23.17 7.95
CA LEU A 33 25.41 22.68 8.77
C LEU A 33 24.04 23.17 8.27
N LEU A 34 23.97 24.39 7.74
CA LEU A 34 22.76 24.92 7.10
C LEU A 34 22.44 24.13 5.82
N ASP A 35 23.43 23.88 4.96
CA ASP A 35 23.28 23.07 3.75
C ASP A 35 22.86 21.63 4.11
N GLU A 36 23.48 21.02 5.12
CA GLU A 36 23.08 19.69 5.59
C GLU A 36 21.65 19.71 6.16
N LEU A 37 21.26 20.76 6.89
CA LEU A 37 19.90 20.87 7.42
C LEU A 37 18.87 21.03 6.29
N GLU A 38 19.12 21.90 5.32
CA GLU A 38 18.26 22.14 4.17
C GLU A 38 18.04 20.84 3.37
N THR A 39 19.12 20.11 3.06
CA THR A 39 19.02 18.81 2.36
C THR A 39 18.22 17.77 3.16
N LYS A 40 18.31 17.80 4.50
CA LYS A 40 17.54 16.89 5.36
C LYS A 40 16.07 17.29 5.46
N GLU A 41 15.77 18.58 5.43
CA GLU A 41 14.39 19.09 5.39
C GLU A 41 13.73 18.75 4.06
N GLU A 42 14.43 18.90 2.95
CA GLU A 42 13.97 18.46 1.63
C GLU A 42 13.72 16.94 1.58
N GLN A 43 14.64 16.13 2.11
CA GLN A 43 14.46 14.68 2.21
C GLN A 43 13.23 14.32 3.05
N ARG A 44 13.01 15.02 4.16
CA ARG A 44 11.85 14.82 5.03
C ARG A 44 10.56 15.20 4.32
N ALA A 45 10.54 16.33 3.60
CA ALA A 45 9.39 16.76 2.82
C ALA A 45 9.06 15.73 1.73
N ASN A 46 10.06 15.24 1.01
CA ASN A 46 9.87 14.19 0.00
C ASN A 46 9.33 12.88 0.60
N TRP A 47 9.91 12.42 1.71
CA TRP A 47 9.38 11.23 2.41
C TRP A 47 7.96 11.42 2.93
N PHE A 48 7.62 12.62 3.40
CA PHE A 48 6.27 12.94 3.84
C PHE A 48 5.27 12.86 2.67
N GLN A 49 5.61 13.44 1.52
CA GLN A 49 4.80 13.35 0.31
C GLN A 49 4.61 11.90 -0.18
N MET A 50 5.69 11.10 -0.15
CA MET A 50 5.61 9.69 -0.51
C MET A 50 4.72 8.90 0.46
N ALA A 51 4.85 9.15 1.77
CA ALA A 51 4.01 8.51 2.78
C ALA A 51 2.53 8.86 2.60
N GLN A 52 2.22 10.12 2.28
CA GLN A 52 0.85 10.55 1.98
C GLN A 52 0.29 9.79 0.77
N LYS A 53 1.04 9.75 -0.34
CA LYS A 53 0.61 9.03 -1.54
C LYS A 53 0.40 7.54 -1.28
N LEU A 54 1.30 6.90 -0.54
CA LEU A 54 1.16 5.49 -0.18
C LEU A 54 -0.06 5.25 0.70
N GLY A 55 -0.41 6.19 1.58
CA GLY A 55 -1.64 6.13 2.37
C GLY A 55 -2.88 6.20 1.49
N GLU A 56 -2.92 7.12 0.52
CA GLU A 56 -4.03 7.26 -0.43
C GLU A 56 -4.19 6.00 -1.32
N ASP A 57 -3.07 5.46 -1.81
CA ASP A 57 -3.05 4.23 -2.60
C ASP A 57 -3.54 3.02 -1.77
N LEU A 58 -3.16 2.96 -0.49
CA LEU A 58 -3.61 1.91 0.43
C LEU A 58 -5.12 2.01 0.69
N ASP A 59 -5.63 3.21 1.00
CA ASP A 59 -7.07 3.43 1.19
C ASP A 59 -7.88 3.05 -0.06
N ALA A 60 -7.36 3.35 -1.25
CA ALA A 60 -7.99 2.98 -2.51
C ALA A 60 -7.97 1.45 -2.72
N ALA A 61 -6.85 0.80 -2.40
CA ALA A 61 -6.72 -0.65 -2.49
C ALA A 61 -7.66 -1.37 -1.51
N GLU A 62 -7.75 -0.91 -0.26
CA GLU A 62 -8.65 -1.47 0.75
C GLU A 62 -10.12 -1.36 0.33
N LYS A 63 -10.54 -0.20 -0.21
CA LYS A 63 -11.88 -0.04 -0.79
C LYS A 63 -12.15 -1.01 -1.93
N ARG A 64 -11.16 -1.20 -2.81
CA ARG A 64 -11.27 -2.11 -3.95
C ARG A 64 -11.37 -3.57 -3.51
N VAL A 65 -10.61 -3.96 -2.49
CA VAL A 65 -10.69 -5.30 -1.88
C VAL A 65 -12.07 -5.51 -1.26
N ALA A 66 -12.57 -4.56 -0.46
CA ALA A 66 -13.89 -4.67 0.15
C ALA A 66 -15.02 -4.79 -0.88
N GLU A 67 -14.95 -4.03 -1.98
CA GLU A 67 -15.90 -4.14 -3.11
C GLU A 67 -15.84 -5.54 -3.75
N LEU A 68 -14.65 -6.08 -3.95
CA LEU A 68 -14.45 -7.42 -4.52
C LEU A 68 -14.93 -8.53 -3.58
N GLU A 69 -14.67 -8.42 -2.29
CA GLU A 69 -15.12 -9.39 -1.28
C GLU A 69 -16.64 -9.38 -1.10
N ALA A 70 -17.29 -8.22 -1.25
CA ALA A 70 -18.74 -8.09 -1.21
C ALA A 70 -19.45 -8.59 -2.49
N ARG A 71 -18.70 -8.81 -3.58
CA ARG A 71 -19.25 -9.20 -4.87
C ARG A 71 -19.77 -10.64 -4.81
N THR A 72 -21.06 -10.80 -5.12
CA THR A 72 -21.72 -12.11 -5.17
C THR A 72 -22.34 -12.34 -6.54
N VAL A 73 -22.39 -13.60 -6.96
CA VAL A 73 -23.04 -14.02 -8.21
C VAL A 73 -24.28 -14.80 -7.85
N LYS A 74 -25.42 -14.43 -8.44
CA LYS A 74 -26.62 -15.26 -8.39
C LYS A 74 -26.53 -16.30 -9.50
N LEU A 75 -26.45 -17.56 -9.13
CA LEU A 75 -26.45 -18.66 -10.08
C LEU A 75 -27.86 -18.84 -10.68
N PRO A 76 -27.96 -19.22 -11.97
CA PRO A 76 -29.24 -19.58 -12.58
C PRO A 76 -29.82 -20.84 -11.94
N GLU A 77 -31.08 -21.16 -12.27
CA GLU A 77 -31.70 -22.36 -11.72
C GLU A 77 -30.99 -23.63 -12.21
N PRO A 78 -30.67 -24.58 -11.30
CA PRO A 78 -30.02 -25.82 -11.68
C PRO A 78 -30.96 -26.73 -12.47
N ILE A 79 -30.47 -27.27 -13.59
CA ILE A 79 -31.19 -28.25 -14.40
C ILE A 79 -30.75 -29.66 -13.99
N SER A 80 -31.71 -30.57 -13.84
CA SER A 80 -31.40 -32.00 -13.67
C SER A 80 -30.87 -32.59 -14.97
N VAL A 81 -29.65 -33.12 -14.96
CA VAL A 81 -29.09 -33.83 -16.13
C VAL A 81 -29.60 -35.26 -16.27
N LEU A 82 -30.35 -35.74 -15.27
CA LEU A 82 -31.02 -37.04 -15.29
C LEU A 82 -32.53 -36.84 -15.45
N HIS A 83 -33.09 -37.32 -16.56
CA HIS A 83 -34.52 -37.20 -16.88
C HIS A 83 -35.33 -38.47 -16.52
N ARG A 84 -34.76 -39.44 -15.79
CA ARG A 84 -35.40 -40.75 -15.59
C ARG A 84 -35.88 -40.94 -14.14
N ARG A 85 -37.17 -41.22 -13.99
CA ARG A 85 -37.90 -41.44 -12.71
C ARG A 85 -37.39 -42.61 -11.85
N ASP A 86 -36.46 -43.43 -12.36
CA ASP A 86 -36.12 -44.73 -11.78
C ASP A 86 -34.76 -44.75 -11.04
N PHE A 87 -34.04 -43.63 -10.95
CA PHE A 87 -32.75 -43.57 -10.26
C PHE A 87 -32.91 -43.19 -8.78
N ASN A 88 -32.33 -44.03 -7.90
CA ASN A 88 -32.37 -43.92 -6.44
C ASN A 88 -31.80 -42.60 -5.89
N ASP A 89 -32.14 -42.29 -4.63
CA ASP A 89 -31.86 -41.06 -3.85
C ASP A 89 -30.38 -40.59 -3.85
N ALA A 90 -29.44 -41.47 -4.21
CA ALA A 90 -28.01 -41.15 -4.36
C ALA A 90 -27.67 -40.33 -5.62
N HIS A 91 -28.53 -40.29 -6.65
CA HIS A 91 -28.29 -39.55 -7.90
C HIS A 91 -29.03 -38.21 -7.98
N ARG A 92 -29.76 -37.84 -6.92
CA ARG A 92 -30.53 -36.60 -6.79
C ARG A 92 -29.68 -35.32 -6.77
N ALA A 93 -28.37 -35.42 -6.91
CA ALA A 93 -27.42 -34.32 -6.74
C ALA A 93 -26.61 -33.98 -8.01
N ILE A 94 -26.87 -34.63 -9.16
CA ILE A 94 -26.21 -34.23 -10.41
C ILE A 94 -27.04 -33.12 -11.07
N TYR A 95 -26.68 -31.88 -10.77
CA TYR A 95 -27.25 -30.68 -11.37
C TYR A 95 -26.22 -30.04 -12.30
N ALA A 96 -26.68 -29.51 -13.43
CA ALA A 96 -25.89 -28.65 -14.30
C ALA A 96 -26.52 -27.27 -14.38
N TYR A 97 -25.68 -26.25 -14.54
CA TYR A 97 -26.12 -24.89 -14.83
C TYR A 97 -25.91 -24.63 -16.32
N PRO A 98 -26.89 -24.03 -17.03
CA PRO A 98 -26.72 -23.65 -18.42
C PRO A 98 -25.54 -22.69 -18.56
N GLU A 99 -24.55 -23.06 -19.39
CA GLU A 99 -23.33 -22.27 -19.53
C GLU A 99 -23.64 -20.82 -19.93
N ALA A 100 -24.51 -20.60 -20.92
CA ALA A 100 -24.88 -19.26 -21.36
C ALA A 100 -25.47 -18.38 -20.24
N GLU A 101 -26.23 -18.97 -19.31
CA GLU A 101 -26.83 -18.23 -18.19
C GLU A 101 -25.82 -17.97 -17.06
N VAL A 102 -24.91 -18.91 -16.81
CA VAL A 102 -23.77 -18.70 -15.91
C VAL A 102 -22.89 -17.59 -16.45
N ASP A 103 -22.66 -17.55 -17.75
CA ASP A 103 -21.83 -16.55 -18.42
C ASP A 103 -22.47 -15.17 -18.34
N ALA A 104 -23.79 -15.10 -18.56
CA ALA A 104 -24.55 -13.88 -18.38
C ALA A 104 -24.49 -13.40 -16.92
N ALA A 105 -24.61 -14.31 -15.94
CA ALA A 105 -24.54 -13.97 -14.52
C ALA A 105 -23.13 -13.50 -14.09
N LEU A 106 -22.09 -14.17 -14.58
CA LEU A 106 -20.69 -13.78 -14.37
C LEU A 106 -20.39 -12.44 -15.03
N ALA A 107 -20.82 -12.22 -16.28
CA ALA A 107 -20.64 -10.96 -16.99
C ALA A 107 -21.41 -9.81 -16.33
N ALA A 108 -22.65 -10.05 -15.88
CA ALA A 108 -23.43 -9.08 -15.13
C ALA A 108 -22.79 -8.75 -13.78
N ALA A 109 -22.17 -9.74 -13.13
CA ALA A 109 -21.34 -9.50 -11.98
C ALA A 109 -20.07 -8.74 -12.36
N GLY A 110 -19.53 -8.93 -13.58
CA GLY A 110 -18.29 -8.39 -14.16
C GLY A 110 -17.05 -9.27 -13.89
N ILE A 111 -17.26 -10.59 -13.79
CA ILE A 111 -16.27 -11.62 -13.48
C ILE A 111 -15.93 -12.36 -14.79
N GLY A 112 -14.63 -12.50 -15.09
CA GLY A 112 -14.16 -13.32 -16.20
C GLY A 112 -14.02 -14.79 -15.83
N LYS A 113 -14.17 -15.68 -16.82
CA LYS A 113 -13.72 -17.08 -16.70
C LYS A 113 -12.21 -17.07 -16.86
N GLY A 114 -11.44 -17.33 -15.80
CA GLY A 114 -9.98 -17.42 -15.92
C GLY A 114 -9.58 -18.45 -16.99
N GLU A 115 -8.47 -18.20 -17.68
CA GLU A 115 -7.84 -19.15 -18.62
C GLU A 115 -7.19 -20.34 -17.88
#